data_AF-A0A1H5YXG6-F1
#
_entry.id   AF-A0A1H5YXG6-F1
#
_cell.length_a   1.000
_cell.length_b   1.000
_cell.length_c   1.000
_cell.angle_alpha   90.00
_cell.angle_beta   90.00
_cell.angle_gamma   90.00
#
_symmetry.space_group_name_H-M   'P 1'
#
loop_
_entity.id
_entity.type
_entity.pdbx_description
1 polymer ?
#
loop_
_entity_poly.entity_id
_entity_poly.type
_entity_poly.pdbx_seq_one_letter_code
_entity_poly.pdbx_strand_id
1 'polypeptide(L)'
;MSLYADMFISKWHLITLGLILIAWIALIAGGYDKRTILRSGGGAVLLLYVVSTIPIAAITHGAHKIDESMRSELDRHYQDRVNKSEVREDIDRLAVAAGAFEDDGDTYDIRVYAGNYSSSYTFQGSLTFTTYDAQGQVVHEKSYDNVILAPGEKKKLDNYYTSGTFSTYRYTFTAR
;
A
#
# COMPACT_ATOMS: atom_id res chain seq x y z
N MET A 1 -4.27 -12.26 15.30
CA MET A 1 -3.22 -11.76 14.41
C MET A 1 -3.17 -12.67 13.19
N SER A 2 -3.60 -12.17 12.04
CA SER A 2 -3.37 -12.84 10.75
C SER A 2 -1.88 -12.73 10.39
N LEU A 3 -1.24 -13.86 10.12
CA LEU A 3 0.13 -13.91 9.60
C LEU A 3 0.05 -13.94 8.07
N TYR A 4 0.64 -12.95 7.41
CA TYR A 4 0.65 -12.86 5.94
C TYR A 4 1.93 -13.49 5.39
N ALA A 5 1.84 -14.22 4.28
CA ALA A 5 2.99 -14.90 3.67
C ALA A 5 4.13 -13.92 3.30
N ASP A 6 3.76 -12.69 2.91
CA ASP A 6 4.70 -11.61 2.59
C ASP A 6 5.54 -11.17 3.81
N MET A 7 5.12 -11.49 5.04
CA MET A 7 5.92 -11.23 6.25
C MET A 7 7.18 -12.10 6.33
N PHE A 8 7.16 -13.28 5.71
CA PHE A 8 8.26 -14.26 5.74
C PHE A 8 9.06 -14.31 4.43
N ILE A 9 8.49 -13.81 3.33
CA ILE A 9 9.12 -13.76 2.00
C ILE A 9 8.93 -12.36 1.41
N SER A 10 9.56 -11.36 2.04
CA SER A 10 9.54 -9.98 1.52
C SER A 10 10.72 -9.70 0.60
N LYS A 11 10.64 -8.63 -0.22
CA LYS A 11 11.77 -8.14 -1.05
C LYS A 11 13.04 -7.89 -0.22
N TRP A 12 12.89 -7.55 1.05
CA TRP A 12 14.01 -7.36 1.96
C TRP A 12 14.74 -8.66 2.27
N HIS A 13 14.03 -9.78 2.40
CA HIS A 13 14.65 -11.09 2.60
C HIS A 13 15.54 -11.49 1.42
N LEU A 14 15.17 -11.13 0.18
CA LEU A 14 16.01 -11.33 -1.01
C LEU A 14 17.31 -10.52 -0.93
N ILE A 15 17.26 -9.28 -0.46
CA ILE A 15 18.47 -8.45 -0.25
C ILE A 15 19.38 -9.10 0.79
N THR A 16 18.82 -9.55 1.92
CA THR A 16 19.59 -10.24 2.97
C THR A 16 20.24 -11.50 2.42
N LEU A 17 19.50 -12.29 1.62
CA LEU A 17 20.00 -13.53 1.00
C LEU A 17 21.12 -13.23 -0.01
N GLY A 18 21.02 -12.13 -0.76
CA GLY A 18 22.08 -11.63 -1.63
C GLY A 18 23.35 -11.23 -0.86
N LEU A 19 23.23 -10.50 0.25
CA LEU A 19 24.36 -10.13 1.11
C LEU A 19 25.03 -11.35 1.74
N ILE A 20 24.23 -12.35 2.14
CA ILE A 20 24.72 -13.64 2.65
C ILE A 20 25.53 -14.37 1.58
N LEU A 21 25.07 -14.41 0.34
CA LEU A 21 25.81 -15.03 -0.77
C LEU A 21 27.14 -14.32 -1.02
N ILE A 22 27.16 -12.99 -0.99
CA ILE A 22 28.40 -12.20 -1.14
C ILE A 22 29.37 -12.51 0.02
N ALA A 23 28.88 -12.57 1.25
CA ALA A 23 29.69 -12.91 2.41
C ALA A 23 30.28 -14.33 2.32
N TRP A 24 29.50 -15.30 1.80
CA TRP A 24 29.98 -16.67 1.57
C TRP A 24 31.07 -16.72 0.50
N ILE A 25 30.91 -15.99 -0.61
CA ILE A 25 31.94 -15.89 -1.66
C ILE A 25 33.23 -15.27 -1.11
N ALA A 26 33.12 -14.22 -0.28
CA ALA A 26 34.28 -13.58 0.34
C ALA A 26 35.03 -14.53 1.30
N LEU A 27 34.31 -15.34 2.08
CA LEU A 27 34.93 -16.33 2.97
C LEU A 27 35.61 -17.47 2.19
N ILE A 28 35.02 -17.90 1.07
CA ILE A 28 35.64 -18.90 0.17
C ILE A 28 36.92 -18.34 -0.46
N ALA A 29 36.88 -17.10 -0.97
CA ALA A 29 38.04 -16.43 -1.55
C ALA A 29 39.16 -16.17 -0.52
N GLY A 30 38.79 -15.93 0.74
CA GLY A 30 39.71 -15.76 1.86
C GLY A 30 40.36 -17.05 2.39
N GLY A 31 40.05 -18.22 1.80
CA GLY A 31 40.68 -19.50 2.15
C GLY A 31 40.21 -20.11 3.48
N TYR A 32 39.03 -19.72 3.97
CA TYR A 32 38.46 -20.31 5.19
C TYR A 32 38.02 -21.77 4.94
N ASP A 33 38.16 -22.62 5.96
CA ASP A 33 37.73 -24.02 5.88
C ASP A 33 36.20 -24.14 5.67
N LYS A 34 35.79 -25.08 4.82
CA LYS A 34 34.39 -25.28 4.43
C LYS A 34 33.47 -25.53 5.64
N ARG A 35 34.00 -26.16 6.69
CA ARG A 35 33.25 -26.46 7.92
C ARG A 35 33.00 -25.19 8.74
N THR A 36 33.96 -24.28 8.75
CA THR A 36 33.82 -22.96 9.38
C THR A 36 32.81 -22.14 8.61
N ILE A 37 32.89 -22.09 7.27
CA ILE A 37 31.95 -21.35 6.42
C ILE A 37 30.50 -21.83 6.63
N LEU A 38 30.26 -23.14 6.65
CA LEU A 38 28.91 -23.66 6.89
C LEU A 38 28.41 -23.38 8.32
N ARG A 39 29.26 -23.56 9.34
CA ARG A 39 28.84 -23.47 10.74
C ARG A 39 28.66 -22.03 11.20
N SER A 40 29.57 -21.12 10.82
CA SER A 40 29.47 -19.70 11.13
C SER A 40 28.49 -18.99 10.18
N GLY A 41 28.51 -19.34 8.89
CA GLY A 41 27.60 -18.81 7.88
C GLY A 41 26.15 -19.17 8.17
N GLY A 42 25.85 -20.46 8.40
CA GLY A 42 24.49 -20.90 8.71
C GLY A 42 23.92 -20.28 9.99
N GLY A 43 24.76 -20.15 11.04
CA GLY A 43 24.38 -19.46 12.27
C GLY A 43 24.10 -17.97 12.04
N ALA A 44 24.94 -17.30 11.26
CA ALA A 44 24.75 -15.88 10.91
C ALA A 44 23.49 -15.65 10.06
N VAL A 45 23.19 -16.54 9.11
CA VAL A 45 21.93 -16.47 8.32
C VAL A 45 20.71 -16.57 9.23
N LEU A 46 20.67 -17.57 10.11
CA LEU A 46 19.56 -17.76 11.04
C LEU A 46 19.38 -16.56 11.95
N LEU A 47 20.48 -16.03 12.51
CA LEU A 47 20.44 -14.89 13.41
C LEU A 47 19.97 -13.63 12.67
N LEU A 48 20.52 -13.35 11.49
CA LEU A 48 20.10 -12.23 10.65
C LEU A 48 18.64 -12.34 10.24
N TYR A 49 18.18 -13.53 9.86
CA TYR A 49 16.79 -13.77 9.47
C TYR A 49 15.83 -13.47 10.63
N VAL A 50 16.13 -13.95 11.84
CA VAL A 50 15.28 -13.67 13.02
C VAL A 50 15.26 -12.18 13.32
N VAL A 51 16.43 -11.53 13.33
CA VAL A 51 16.54 -10.09 13.62
C VAL A 51 15.87 -9.24 12.55
N SER A 52 15.93 -9.62 11.27
CA SER A 52 15.25 -8.89 10.20
C SER A 52 13.75 -9.14 10.14
N THR A 53 13.29 -10.36 10.48
CA THR A 53 11.88 -10.72 10.38
C THR A 53 11.02 -9.89 11.32
N ILE A 54 11.48 -9.58 12.54
CA ILE A 54 10.69 -8.83 13.52
C ILE A 54 10.29 -7.42 13.03
N PRO A 55 11.23 -6.53 12.63
CA PRO A 55 10.86 -5.21 12.10
C PRO A 55 10.11 -5.31 10.76
N ILE A 56 10.47 -6.25 9.87
CA ILE A 56 9.73 -6.46 8.62
C ILE A 56 8.28 -6.84 8.90
N ALA A 57 8.06 -7.76 9.84
CA ALA A 57 6.73 -8.20 10.25
C ALA A 57 5.91 -7.02 10.80
N ALA A 58 6.50 -6.18 11.65
CA ALA A 58 5.84 -4.99 12.19
C ALA A 58 5.41 -4.01 11.09
N ILE A 59 6.32 -3.67 10.16
CA ILE A 59 6.04 -2.76 9.04
C ILE A 59 4.96 -3.35 8.12
N THR A 60 5.07 -4.63 7.77
CA THR A 60 4.12 -5.31 6.86
C THR A 60 2.73 -5.39 7.47
N HIS A 61 2.63 -5.68 8.78
CA HIS A 61 1.35 -5.72 9.47
C HIS A 61 0.66 -4.35 9.52
N GLY A 62 1.43 -3.28 9.77
CA GLY A 62 0.93 -1.90 9.71
C GLY A 62 0.40 -1.55 8.31
N ALA A 63 1.14 -1.90 7.26
CA ALA A 63 0.73 -1.67 5.89
C ALA A 63 -0.57 -2.40 5.52
N HIS A 64 -0.73 -3.67 5.94
CA HIS A 64 -1.96 -4.44 5.72
C HIS A 64 -3.16 -3.85 6.46
N LYS A 65 -2.98 -3.44 7.72
CA LYS A 65 -4.06 -2.81 8.49
C LYS A 65 -4.57 -1.54 7.81
N ILE A 66 -3.66 -0.74 7.25
CA ILE A 66 -4.04 0.45 6.49
C ILE A 66 -4.79 0.06 5.20
N ASP A 67 -4.30 -0.92 4.43
CA ASP A 67 -4.99 -1.40 3.22
C ASP A 67 -6.41 -1.93 3.53
N GLU A 68 -6.57 -2.72 4.59
CA GLU A 68 -7.88 -3.22 5.06
C GLU A 68 -8.80 -2.07 5.47
N SER A 69 -8.29 -1.08 6.22
CA SER A 69 -9.06 0.10 6.61
C SER A 69 -9.53 0.90 5.41
N MET A 70 -8.64 1.14 4.43
CA MET A 70 -8.97 1.89 3.21
C MET A 70 -10.00 1.17 2.34
N ARG A 71 -9.91 -0.16 2.24
CA ARG A 71 -10.92 -0.98 1.54
C ARG A 71 -12.28 -0.97 2.25
N SER A 72 -12.27 -1.03 3.58
CA SER A 72 -13.48 -0.92 4.39
C SER A 72 -14.13 0.47 4.24
N GLU A 73 -13.32 1.52 4.18
CA GLU A 73 -13.82 2.88 3.95
C GLU A 73 -14.41 3.07 2.55
N LEU A 74 -13.77 2.51 1.52
CA LEU A 74 -14.36 2.43 0.17
C LEU A 74 -15.73 1.74 0.22
N ASP A 75 -15.83 0.61 0.92
CA ASP A 75 -17.08 -0.16 1.04
C ASP A 75 -18.16 0.66 1.72
N ARG A 76 -17.82 1.33 2.82
CA ARG A 76 -18.75 2.23 3.52
C ARG A 76 -19.23 3.37 2.62
N HIS A 77 -18.32 4.05 1.91
CA HIS A 77 -18.70 5.17 1.03
C HIS A 77 -19.59 4.73 -0.14
N TYR A 78 -19.38 3.54 -0.68
CA TYR A 78 -20.29 2.99 -1.67
C TYR A 78 -21.65 2.65 -1.06
N GLN A 79 -21.68 1.93 0.07
CA GLN A 79 -22.94 1.55 0.72
C GLN A 79 -23.77 2.76 1.16
N ASP A 80 -23.14 3.83 1.65
CA ASP A 80 -23.83 5.06 2.01
C ASP A 80 -24.52 5.72 0.80
N ARG A 81 -23.89 5.71 -0.37
CA ARG A 81 -24.49 6.23 -1.62
C ARG A 81 -25.61 5.34 -2.13
N VAL A 82 -25.47 4.02 -2.00
CA VAL A 82 -26.55 3.06 -2.31
C VAL A 82 -27.77 3.33 -1.42
N ASN A 83 -27.56 3.49 -0.10
CA ASN A 83 -28.63 3.78 0.86
C ASN A 83 -29.34 5.11 0.59
N LYS A 84 -28.62 6.10 0.05
CA LYS A 84 -29.16 7.40 -0.37
C LYS A 84 -29.79 7.39 -1.77
N SER A 85 -29.80 6.25 -2.45
CA SER A 85 -30.29 6.13 -3.85
C SER A 85 -29.54 7.04 -4.84
N GLU A 86 -28.27 7.33 -4.56
CA GLU A 86 -27.38 8.14 -5.41
C GLU A 86 -26.71 7.30 -6.50
N VAL A 87 -26.82 5.98 -6.45
CA VAL A 87 -26.26 5.05 -7.45
C VAL A 87 -27.30 4.76 -8.52
N ARG A 88 -27.18 5.41 -9.68
CA ARG A 88 -28.13 5.28 -10.81
C ARG A 88 -27.47 4.68 -12.03
N GLU A 89 -26.27 5.12 -12.35
CA GLU A 89 -25.51 4.72 -13.52
C GLU A 89 -24.30 3.85 -13.12
N ASP A 90 -23.64 3.25 -14.11
CA ASP A 90 -22.44 2.45 -13.87
C ASP A 90 -21.28 3.28 -13.30
N ILE A 91 -21.18 4.56 -13.68
CA ILE A 91 -20.16 5.46 -13.16
C ILE A 91 -20.37 5.79 -11.66
N ASP A 92 -21.62 5.77 -11.18
CA ASP A 92 -21.93 5.99 -9.77
C ASP A 92 -21.50 4.82 -8.88
N ARG A 93 -21.23 3.66 -9.50
CA ARG A 93 -20.67 2.48 -8.83
C ARG A 93 -19.16 2.57 -8.60
N LEU A 94 -18.53 3.67 -9.00
CA LEU A 94 -17.13 3.94 -8.70
C LEU A 94 -17.03 4.69 -7.37
N ALA A 95 -16.09 4.32 -6.53
CA ALA A 95 -15.85 4.95 -5.23
C ALA A 95 -14.37 5.31 -5.07
N VAL A 96 -14.10 6.36 -4.29
CA VAL A 96 -12.77 6.73 -3.83
C VAL A 96 -12.78 6.79 -2.31
N ALA A 97 -11.69 6.32 -1.71
CA ALA A 97 -11.37 6.56 -0.31
C ALA A 97 -9.97 7.16 -0.24
N ALA A 98 -9.81 8.16 0.62
CA ALA A 98 -8.51 8.72 0.93
C ALA A 98 -8.35 8.85 2.44
N GLY A 99 -7.17 8.50 2.94
CA GLY A 99 -6.82 8.59 4.35
C GLY A 99 -5.43 9.20 4.53
N ALA A 100 -5.25 9.95 5.61
CA ALA A 100 -3.97 10.49 6.05
C ALA A 100 -3.46 9.65 7.23
N PHE A 101 -2.28 9.07 7.09
CA PHE A 101 -1.65 8.23 8.11
C PHE A 101 -0.35 8.87 8.54
N GLU A 102 -0.17 9.10 9.83
CA GLU A 102 1.10 9.59 10.39
C GLU A 102 2.20 8.55 10.14
N ASP A 103 3.34 8.99 9.58
CA ASP A 103 4.48 8.11 9.26
C ASP A 103 5.67 8.39 10.19
N ASP A 104 6.14 9.64 10.23
CA ASP A 104 7.22 10.09 11.12
C ASP A 104 7.07 11.58 11.47
N GLY A 105 6.90 11.87 12.77
CA GLY A 105 6.74 13.23 13.30
C GLY A 105 5.63 14.01 12.59
N ASP A 106 6.01 15.10 11.92
CA ASP A 106 5.09 16.01 11.23
C ASP A 106 4.79 15.58 9.77
N THR A 107 5.10 14.34 9.38
CA THR A 107 4.87 13.83 8.01
C THR A 107 3.72 12.82 7.96
N TYR A 108 2.82 13.01 7.00
CA TYR A 108 1.67 12.15 6.75
C TYR A 108 1.80 11.46 5.39
N ASP A 109 1.58 10.14 5.37
CA ASP A 109 1.36 9.31 4.19
C ASP A 109 -0.12 9.38 3.79
N ILE A 110 -0.41 10.10 2.71
CA ILE A 110 -1.75 10.16 2.13
C ILE A 110 -1.89 9.02 1.15
N ARG A 111 -2.89 8.16 1.38
CA ARG A 111 -3.19 7.04 0.49
C ARG A 111 -4.53 7.23 -0.18
N VAL A 112 -4.55 7.07 -1.50
CA VAL A 112 -5.76 7.18 -2.31
C VAL A 112 -6.09 5.83 -2.92
N TYR A 113 -7.30 5.36 -2.68
CA TYR A 113 -7.83 4.10 -3.19
C TYR A 113 -9.04 4.36 -4.05
N ALA A 114 -9.19 3.58 -5.11
CA ALA A 114 -10.40 3.57 -5.91
C ALA A 114 -10.95 2.15 -6.06
N GLY A 115 -12.27 2.06 -6.13
CA GLY A 115 -13.01 0.82 -6.28
C GLY A 115 -14.09 0.92 -7.34
N ASN A 116 -14.30 -0.16 -8.07
CA ASN A 116 -15.42 -0.33 -8.99
C ASN A 116 -16.35 -1.42 -8.45
N TYR A 117 -17.56 -1.03 -8.07
CA TYR A 117 -18.60 -1.91 -7.52
C TYR A 117 -19.57 -2.41 -8.58
N SER A 118 -19.33 -2.13 -9.86
CA SER A 118 -20.08 -2.77 -10.94
C SER A 118 -19.68 -4.24 -11.08
N SER A 119 -20.65 -5.08 -11.46
CA SER A 119 -20.45 -6.50 -11.73
C SER A 119 -20.02 -6.79 -13.17
N SER A 120 -20.11 -5.81 -14.07
CA SER A 120 -19.86 -6.01 -15.51
C SER A 120 -19.19 -4.83 -16.21
N TYR A 121 -19.31 -3.61 -15.68
CA TYR A 121 -18.71 -2.43 -16.28
C TYR A 121 -17.23 -2.30 -15.89
N THR A 122 -16.36 -2.15 -16.89
CA THR A 122 -14.97 -1.74 -16.70
C THR A 122 -14.87 -0.23 -16.89
N PHE A 123 -14.40 0.48 -15.87
CA PHE A 123 -14.13 1.91 -16.02
C PHE A 123 -12.79 2.14 -16.69
N GLN A 124 -12.77 3.05 -17.66
CA GLN A 124 -11.57 3.59 -18.27
C GLN A 124 -11.74 5.11 -18.47
N GLY A 125 -10.86 5.90 -17.85
CA GLY A 125 -11.02 7.35 -17.88
C GLY A 125 -9.98 8.06 -17.03
N SER A 126 -10.34 9.24 -16.52
CA SER A 126 -9.54 10.00 -15.57
C SER A 126 -10.27 10.17 -14.24
N LEU A 127 -9.48 10.43 -13.21
CA LEU A 127 -9.96 10.77 -11.88
C LEU A 127 -9.30 12.07 -11.43
N THR A 128 -10.09 13.11 -11.18
CA THR A 128 -9.62 14.30 -10.47
C THR A 128 -9.93 14.14 -9.00
N PHE A 129 -8.93 14.35 -8.15
CA PHE A 129 -9.01 14.20 -6.71
C PHE A 129 -8.44 15.45 -6.03
N THR A 130 -9.25 16.07 -5.18
CA THR A 130 -8.90 17.32 -4.49
C THR A 130 -9.15 17.15 -2.99
N THR A 131 -8.14 17.44 -2.16
CA THR A 131 -8.26 17.44 -0.70
C THR A 131 -8.40 18.85 -0.17
N TYR A 132 -9.12 18.99 0.95
CA TYR A 132 -9.42 20.26 1.58
C TYR A 132 -9.10 20.23 3.08
N ASP A 133 -8.65 21.36 3.61
CA ASP A 133 -8.47 21.57 5.05
C ASP A 133 -9.82 21.82 5.76
N ALA A 134 -9.77 22.08 7.07
CA ALA A 134 -10.96 22.33 7.88
C ALA A 134 -11.66 23.65 7.52
N GLN A 135 -10.96 24.58 6.86
CA GLN A 135 -11.46 25.86 6.39
C GLN A 135 -12.02 25.78 4.97
N GLY A 136 -11.94 24.59 4.32
CA GLY A 136 -12.39 24.36 2.96
C GLY A 136 -11.41 24.86 1.89
N GLN A 137 -10.16 25.17 2.25
CA GLN A 137 -9.12 25.52 1.28
C GLN A 137 -8.51 24.26 0.69
N VAL A 138 -8.13 24.34 -0.59
CA VAL A 138 -7.48 23.24 -1.30
C VAL A 138 -6.08 23.02 -0.71
N VAL A 139 -5.83 21.82 -0.22
CA VAL A 139 -4.51 21.38 0.27
C VAL A 139 -3.74 20.71 -0.85
N HIS A 140 -4.42 19.88 -1.65
CA HIS A 140 -3.81 19.16 -2.76
C HIS A 140 -4.84 18.90 -3.84
N GLU A 141 -4.41 18.97 -5.10
CA GLU A 141 -5.21 18.57 -6.24
C GLU A 141 -4.35 17.73 -7.18
N LYS A 142 -4.88 16.59 -7.61
CA LYS A 142 -4.20 15.69 -8.54
C LYS A 142 -5.20 15.07 -9.50
N SER A 143 -4.82 15.04 -10.77
CA SER A 143 -5.54 14.30 -11.80
C SER A 143 -4.76 13.03 -12.16
N TYR A 144 -5.45 11.90 -12.13
CA TYR A 144 -4.95 10.60 -12.56
C TYR A 144 -5.50 10.31 -13.94
N ASP A 145 -4.63 10.33 -14.94
CA ASP A 145 -4.99 9.98 -16.31
C ASP A 145 -4.91 8.47 -16.53
N ASN A 146 -5.77 7.94 -17.41
CA ASN A 146 -5.82 6.52 -17.79
C ASN A 146 -6.05 5.56 -16.62
N VAL A 147 -6.92 5.95 -15.68
CA VAL A 147 -7.41 5.05 -14.62
C VAL A 147 -8.25 3.96 -15.27
N ILE A 148 -7.87 2.70 -15.04
CA ILE A 148 -8.62 1.51 -15.45
C ILE A 148 -9.03 0.76 -14.20
N LEU A 149 -10.33 0.49 -14.03
CA LEU A 149 -10.86 -0.31 -12.92
C LEU A 149 -11.77 -1.41 -13.46
N ALA A 150 -11.33 -2.66 -13.34
CA ALA A 150 -12.13 -3.82 -13.72
C ALA A 150 -13.36 -4.00 -12.79
N PRO A 151 -14.39 -4.76 -13.21
CA PRO A 151 -15.55 -5.03 -12.36
C PRO A 151 -15.12 -5.66 -11.04
N GLY A 152 -15.60 -5.12 -9.91
CA GLY A 152 -15.24 -5.56 -8.56
C GLY A 152 -13.83 -5.18 -8.10
N GLU A 153 -13.01 -4.53 -8.92
CA GLU A 153 -11.63 -4.19 -8.57
C GLU A 153 -11.60 -3.08 -7.51
N LYS A 154 -10.78 -3.29 -6.48
CA LYS A 154 -10.42 -2.27 -5.48
C LYS A 154 -8.90 -2.23 -5.38
N LYS A 155 -8.28 -1.09 -5.67
CA LYS A 155 -6.82 -0.92 -5.59
C LYS A 155 -6.41 0.44 -5.07
N LYS A 156 -5.19 0.48 -4.54
CA LYS A 156 -4.47 1.74 -4.29
C LYS A 156 -4.15 2.38 -5.64
N LEU A 157 -4.56 3.64 -5.82
CA LEU A 157 -4.18 4.44 -6.98
C LEU A 157 -2.85 5.14 -6.76
N ASP A 158 -2.66 5.70 -5.56
CA ASP A 158 -1.48 6.49 -5.27
C ASP A 158 -1.18 6.55 -3.78
N ASN A 159 0.05 6.93 -3.46
CA ASN A 159 0.44 7.39 -2.14
C ASN A 159 1.47 8.51 -2.24
N TYR A 160 1.31 9.54 -1.41
CA TYR A 160 2.22 10.67 -1.37
C TYR A 160 2.38 11.21 0.05
N TYR A 161 3.55 11.79 0.33
CA TYR A 161 3.88 12.34 1.63
C TYR A 161 3.67 13.85 1.65
N THR A 162 3.21 14.35 2.80
CA THR A 162 2.96 15.78 3.02
C THR A 162 3.15 16.12 4.49
N SER A 163 3.47 17.38 4.78
CA SER A 163 3.60 17.88 6.16
C SER A 163 2.27 18.29 6.81
N GLY A 164 1.14 18.02 6.16
CA GLY A 164 -0.18 18.45 6.62
C GLY A 164 -1.28 17.45 6.24
N THR A 165 -2.32 17.38 7.07
CA THR A 165 -3.47 16.52 6.82
C THR A 165 -4.54 17.22 6.00
N PHE A 166 -5.61 16.49 5.68
CA PHE A 166 -6.83 17.06 5.11
C PHE A 166 -8.01 16.69 6.00
N SER A 167 -9.06 17.52 5.99
CA SER A 167 -10.31 17.25 6.70
C SER A 167 -11.34 16.57 5.81
N THR A 168 -11.34 16.87 4.52
CA THR A 168 -12.26 16.26 3.55
C THR A 168 -11.62 16.21 2.17
N TYR A 169 -12.27 15.51 1.24
CA TYR A 169 -11.84 15.44 -0.15
C TYR A 169 -13.05 15.36 -1.08
N ARG A 170 -12.83 15.73 -2.34
CA ARG A 170 -13.76 15.55 -3.44
C ARG A 170 -13.08 14.82 -4.57
N TYR A 171 -13.89 14.13 -5.36
CA TYR A 171 -13.40 13.42 -6.52
C TYR A 171 -14.41 13.46 -7.65
N THR A 172 -13.92 13.32 -8.87
CA THR A 172 -14.75 13.24 -10.07
C THR A 172 -14.11 12.27 -11.05
N PHE A 173 -14.87 11.25 -11.43
CA PHE A 173 -14.51 10.35 -12.51
C PHE A 173 -15.01 10.92 -13.83
N THR A 174 -14.15 10.91 -14.85
CA THR A 174 -14.52 11.28 -16.22
C THR A 174 -14.23 10.09 -17.12
N ALA A 175 -15.27 9.46 -17.67
CA ALA A 175 -15.10 8.37 -18.63
C ALA A 175 -14.46 8.89 -19.93
N ARG A 176 -13.66 8.05 -20.58
CA ARG A 176 -13.03 8.35 -21.87
C ARG A 176 -13.96 8.10 -23.04
#